data_AF-A0A7G3GCA6-F1
#
_entry.id   AF-A0A7G3GCA6-F1
#
_cell.length_a   1.000
_cell.length_b   1.000
_cell.length_c   1.000
_cell.angle_alpha   90.00
_cell.angle_beta   90.00
_cell.angle_gamma   90.00
#
_symmetry.space_group_name_H-M   'P 1'
#
loop_
_entity.id
_entity.type
_entity.pdbx_description
1 polymer ?
#
loop_
_entity_poly.entity_id
_entity_poly.type
_entity_poly.pdbx_seq_one_letter_code
_entity_poly.pdbx_strand_id
1 'polypeptide(L)'
;MIEWGFGSLNSFQNNHPDAPLMYALGFALDHNHGTDHFLRGIFPPFSVGLLGGGDPGWVWYHNFNSVGDDVIVVEVDSTMAPPDGIWNEYNMEKIRYEVRIALDNFVYISPFHLNEVDLVIRKYDLLSVVAPTGCLKVSDWICEVPKKRIINLSK
;
A
#
# COMPACT_ATOMS: atom_id res chain seq x y z
N MET A 1 3.19 -2.49 12.70
CA MET A 1 3.84 -1.24 12.21
C MET A 1 5.07 -1.49 11.32
N ILE A 2 4.88 -1.37 10.00
CA ILE A 2 5.98 -1.36 9.02
C ILE A 2 6.67 0.00 9.09
N GLU A 3 7.79 0.11 9.82
CA GLU A 3 8.72 1.28 9.71
C GLU A 3 9.31 1.47 8.30
N TRP A 4 8.62 2.20 7.43
CA TRP A 4 9.32 2.94 6.38
C TRP A 4 10.39 3.78 7.07
N GLY A 5 11.65 3.80 6.60
CA GLY A 5 12.85 4.27 7.33
C GLY A 5 12.90 5.77 7.71
N PHE A 6 11.84 6.23 8.33
CA PHE A 6 11.57 7.55 8.86
C PHE A 6 11.20 7.34 10.32
N GLY A 7 11.75 8.18 11.19
CA GLY A 7 11.56 8.06 12.64
C GLY A 7 10.10 8.15 13.08
N SER A 8 9.89 8.07 14.39
CA SER A 8 8.59 7.98 15.06
C SER A 8 7.44 8.78 14.43
N LEU A 9 6.24 8.19 14.51
CA LEU A 9 4.92 8.69 14.06
C LEU A 9 4.64 10.18 14.32
N ASN A 10 5.29 10.81 15.30
CA ASN A 10 5.08 12.20 15.68
C ASN A 10 5.80 13.23 14.80
N SER A 11 6.64 12.80 13.86
CA SER A 11 7.47 13.69 13.04
C SER A 11 7.26 13.57 11.53
N PHE A 12 6.26 12.79 11.09
CA PHE A 12 5.80 12.83 9.70
C PHE A 12 5.31 14.24 9.38
N GLN A 13 6.20 15.03 8.81
CA GLN A 13 5.84 16.24 8.12
C GLN A 13 4.85 15.83 7.02
N ASN A 14 3.74 16.56 6.94
CA ASN A 14 2.74 16.56 5.87
C ASN A 14 3.33 16.92 4.48
N ASN A 15 4.62 16.65 4.22
CA ASN A 15 5.40 17.12 3.09
C ASN A 15 5.81 16.01 2.10
N HIS A 16 5.51 14.73 2.38
CA HIS A 16 5.78 13.64 1.44
C HIS A 16 4.55 13.36 0.57
N PRO A 17 4.65 13.39 -0.78
CA PRO A 17 3.49 13.21 -1.67
C PRO A 17 2.84 11.82 -1.54
N ASP A 18 3.56 10.80 -1.10
CA ASP A 18 3.00 9.45 -0.89
C ASP A 18 2.65 9.15 0.57
N ALA A 19 2.69 10.13 1.49
CA ALA A 19 2.34 9.89 2.89
C ALA A 19 0.95 9.24 3.07
N PRO A 20 -0.11 9.66 2.35
CA PRO A 20 -1.43 9.00 2.40
C PRO A 20 -1.38 7.49 2.14
N LEU A 21 -0.73 7.12 1.03
CA LEU A 21 -0.62 5.72 0.61
C LEU A 21 0.18 4.88 1.62
N MET A 22 1.26 5.45 2.17
CA MET A 22 2.08 4.78 3.18
C MET A 22 1.31 4.53 4.48
N TYR A 23 0.49 5.48 4.92
CA TYR A 23 -0.37 5.30 6.09
C TYR A 23 -1.41 4.21 5.85
N ALA A 24 -2.14 4.28 4.75
CA ALA A 24 -3.15 3.28 4.42
C ALA A 24 -2.55 1.86 4.35
N LEU A 25 -1.38 1.67 3.71
CA LEU A 25 -0.66 0.39 3.70
C LEU A 25 -0.20 -0.07 5.09
N GLY A 26 0.35 0.85 5.89
CA GLY A 26 0.90 0.53 7.20
C GLY A 26 -0.14 -0.04 8.16
N PHE A 27 -1.37 0.49 8.12
CA PHE A 27 -2.47 0.05 8.95
C PHE A 27 -3.22 -1.16 8.37
N ALA A 28 -3.34 -1.23 7.05
CA ALA A 28 -4.01 -2.33 6.37
C ALA A 28 -3.37 -3.71 6.67
N LEU A 29 -2.05 -3.72 6.88
CA LEU A 29 -1.28 -4.92 7.20
C LEU A 29 -1.22 -5.25 8.71
N ASP A 30 -1.84 -4.45 9.59
CA ASP A 30 -1.80 -4.64 11.05
C ASP A 30 -2.96 -5.56 11.56
N HIS A 31 -2.70 -6.87 11.49
CA HIS A 31 -3.06 -7.97 12.43
C HIS A 31 -4.49 -8.43 12.78
N ASN A 32 -5.61 -7.99 12.20
CA ASN A 32 -6.93 -8.62 12.52
C ASN A 32 -7.71 -9.19 11.34
N HIS A 33 -7.30 -8.91 10.11
CA HIS A 33 -7.95 -9.40 8.89
C HIS A 33 -6.91 -10.09 8.01
N GLY A 34 -7.33 -11.09 7.20
CA GLY A 34 -6.42 -11.77 6.28
C GLY A 34 -5.71 -10.77 5.36
N THR A 35 -4.47 -11.08 4.97
CA THR A 35 -3.56 -10.20 4.22
C THR A 35 -4.13 -9.74 2.86
N ASP A 36 -5.17 -10.40 2.35
CA ASP A 36 -5.83 -10.04 1.10
C ASP A 36 -6.99 -9.05 1.27
N HIS A 37 -7.50 -8.87 2.50
CA HIS A 37 -8.78 -8.23 2.78
C HIS A 37 -8.81 -6.77 2.31
N PHE A 38 -7.79 -6.01 2.69
CA PHE A 38 -7.65 -4.59 2.37
C PHE A 38 -7.31 -4.30 0.90
N LEU A 39 -6.89 -5.32 0.15
CA LEU A 39 -6.50 -5.21 -1.25
C LEU A 39 -7.69 -5.31 -2.22
N ARG A 40 -8.84 -5.83 -1.76
CA ARG A 40 -10.01 -6.10 -2.61
C ARG A 40 -10.66 -4.84 -3.21
N GLY A 41 -10.48 -3.69 -2.56
CA GLY A 41 -10.99 -2.41 -3.05
C GLY A 41 -10.06 -1.72 -4.06
N ILE A 42 -8.82 -2.20 -4.21
CA ILE A 42 -7.77 -1.51 -4.98
C ILE A 42 -7.10 -2.37 -6.05
N PHE A 43 -7.51 -3.64 -6.20
CA PHE A 43 -7.11 -4.49 -7.31
C PHE A 43 -8.31 -5.12 -8.02
N PRO A 44 -8.20 -5.36 -9.35
CA PRO A 44 -9.21 -6.10 -10.08
C PRO A 44 -9.43 -7.51 -9.52
N PRO A 45 -10.68 -8.04 -9.59
CA PRO A 45 -11.89 -7.35 -10.01
C PRO A 45 -12.35 -6.35 -8.95
N PHE A 46 -12.43 -5.07 -9.32
CA PHE A 46 -12.80 -3.99 -8.40
C PHE A 46 -14.22 -4.24 -7.89
N SER A 47 -14.35 -4.30 -6.57
CA SER A 47 -15.64 -4.52 -5.92
C SER A 47 -16.27 -3.18 -5.59
N VAL A 48 -17.42 -2.91 -6.19
CA VAL A 48 -18.16 -1.65 -6.00
C VAL A 48 -18.49 -1.47 -4.51
N GLY A 49 -18.10 -0.32 -3.95
CA GLY A 49 -18.39 0.03 -2.56
C GLY A 49 -17.48 -0.62 -1.52
N LEU A 50 -16.46 -1.41 -1.92
CA LEU A 50 -15.43 -1.84 -0.98
C LEU A 50 -14.39 -0.74 -0.80
N LEU A 51 -14.41 -0.14 0.38
CA LEU A 51 -13.29 0.65 0.88
C LEU A 51 -12.25 -0.32 1.43
N GLY A 52 -10.99 -0.14 1.03
CA GLY A 52 -9.88 -0.63 1.84
C GLY A 52 -9.35 0.52 2.70
N GLY A 53 -8.47 0.22 3.65
CA GLY A 53 -7.94 1.23 4.55
C GLY A 53 -7.66 0.69 5.95
N GLY A 54 -7.31 1.59 6.86
CA GLY A 54 -7.01 1.26 8.24
C GLY A 54 -7.25 2.43 9.21
N ASP A 55 -7.47 2.07 10.48
CA ASP A 55 -7.57 2.99 11.63
C ASP A 55 -6.29 3.83 11.73
N PRO A 56 -6.31 5.17 11.92
CA PRO A 56 -7.41 6.01 12.39
C PRO A 56 -8.29 6.68 11.32
N GLY A 57 -8.53 6.01 10.19
CA GLY A 57 -9.49 6.49 9.18
C GLY A 57 -8.87 6.83 7.83
N TRP A 58 -7.72 6.26 7.47
CA TRP A 58 -7.25 6.31 6.09
C TRP A 58 -8.02 5.29 5.27
N VAL A 59 -8.68 5.75 4.21
CA VAL A 59 -9.42 4.90 3.28
C VAL A 59 -8.82 5.00 1.90
N TRP A 60 -8.96 3.92 1.13
CA TRP A 60 -8.64 3.90 -0.28
C TRP A 60 -9.67 3.13 -1.07
N TYR A 61 -9.77 3.45 -2.35
CA TYR A 61 -10.72 2.82 -3.26
C TYR A 61 -10.33 3.09 -4.70
N HIS A 62 -10.81 2.21 -5.59
CA HIS A 62 -10.73 2.40 -7.03
C HIS A 62 -11.71 3.48 -7.51
N ASN A 63 -11.22 4.33 -8.42
CA ASN A 63 -12.01 5.34 -9.11
C ASN A 63 -11.44 5.58 -10.52
N PHE A 64 -12.08 6.48 -11.27
CA PHE A 64 -11.59 6.98 -12.55
C PHE A 64 -11.22 8.45 -12.44
N ASN A 65 -10.07 8.82 -12.99
CA ASN A 65 -9.66 10.23 -13.05
C ASN A 65 -10.45 10.99 -14.14
N SER A 66 -10.17 12.29 -14.28
CA SER A 66 -10.85 13.18 -15.25
C SER A 66 -10.71 12.78 -16.73
N VAL A 67 -9.72 11.96 -17.08
CA VAL A 67 -9.50 11.46 -18.46
C VAL A 67 -9.99 10.02 -18.65
N GLY A 68 -10.52 9.39 -17.60
CA GLY A 68 -11.10 8.05 -17.62
C GLY A 68 -10.14 6.90 -17.33
N ASP A 69 -8.92 7.18 -16.84
CA ASP A 69 -7.97 6.14 -16.45
C ASP A 69 -8.26 5.62 -15.03
N ASP A 70 -7.96 4.34 -14.80
CA ASP A 70 -8.03 3.70 -13.48
C ASP A 70 -7.05 4.36 -12.51
N VAL A 71 -7.57 4.85 -11.39
CA VAL A 71 -6.78 5.38 -10.27
C VAL A 71 -7.23 4.77 -8.95
N ILE A 72 -6.32 4.70 -8.00
CA ILE A 72 -6.64 4.46 -6.60
C ILE A 72 -6.58 5.79 -5.88
N VAL A 73 -7.71 6.16 -5.29
CA VAL A 73 -7.81 7.33 -4.42
C VAL A 73 -7.46 6.88 -3.01
N VAL A 74 -6.63 7.65 -2.32
CA VAL A 74 -6.37 7.50 -0.89
C VAL A 74 -6.72 8.80 -0.21
N GLU A 75 -7.58 8.74 0.79
CA GLU A 75 -8.05 9.91 1.54
C GLU A 75 -8.23 9.60 3.02
N VAL A 76 -8.31 10.65 3.85
CA VAL A 76 -8.75 10.50 5.24
C VAL A 76 -10.28 10.58 5.27
N ASP A 77 -10.91 9.62 5.92
CA ASP A 77 -12.36 9.56 6.14
C ASP A 77 -12.86 10.90 6.66
N SER A 78 -13.86 11.45 5.96
CA SER A 78 -14.49 12.74 6.26
C SER A 78 -15.04 12.89 7.69
N THR A 79 -15.26 11.78 8.40
CA THR A 79 -15.65 11.79 9.82
C THR A 79 -14.49 12.15 10.75
N MET A 80 -13.25 12.03 10.26
CA MET A 80 -11.98 12.24 10.99
C MET A 80 -11.17 13.44 10.45
N ALA A 81 -11.47 13.97 9.26
CA ALA A 81 -10.68 15.01 8.59
C ALA A 81 -11.39 16.39 8.44
N PRO A 82 -10.63 17.50 8.41
CA PRO A 82 -11.15 18.83 8.09
C PRO A 82 -11.69 18.92 6.64
N PRO A 83 -12.46 19.96 6.29
CA PRO A 83 -13.20 20.07 5.01
C PRO A 83 -12.35 19.93 3.74
N ASP A 84 -11.03 20.16 3.85
CA ASP A 84 -10.07 20.13 2.75
C ASP A 84 -9.25 18.82 2.76
N GLY A 85 -9.85 17.70 3.20
CA GLY A 85 -9.21 16.41 3.50
C GLY A 85 -8.02 16.04 2.60
N ILE A 86 -6.98 15.44 3.17
CA ILE A 86 -5.82 15.00 2.39
C ILE A 86 -6.28 13.85 1.49
N TRP A 87 -6.26 14.08 0.17
CA TRP A 87 -6.60 13.10 -0.85
C TRP A 87 -5.52 13.10 -1.94
N ASN A 88 -5.13 11.92 -2.41
CA ASN A 88 -4.22 11.76 -3.54
C ASN A 88 -4.69 10.64 -4.46
N GLU A 89 -4.49 10.84 -5.76
CA GLU A 89 -4.70 9.82 -6.79
C GLU A 89 -3.38 9.14 -7.15
N TYR A 90 -3.40 7.82 -7.19
CA TYR A 90 -2.26 7.01 -7.59
C TYR A 90 -2.63 6.13 -8.78
N ASN A 91 -1.74 6.08 -9.76
CA ASN A 91 -1.88 5.11 -10.85
C ASN A 91 -1.65 3.68 -10.35
N MET A 92 -2.17 2.72 -11.11
CA MET A 92 -2.07 1.30 -10.75
C MET A 92 -0.62 0.79 -10.66
N GLU A 93 0.31 1.35 -11.44
CA GLU A 93 1.73 0.97 -11.37
C GLU A 93 2.34 1.28 -10.00
N LYS A 94 2.12 2.50 -9.50
CA LYS A 94 2.57 2.94 -8.17
C LYS A 94 1.95 2.09 -7.07
N ILE A 95 0.66 1.80 -7.15
CA ILE A 95 -0.03 0.96 -6.16
C ILE A 95 0.55 -0.45 -6.13
N ARG A 96 0.73 -1.08 -7.28
CA ARG A 96 1.34 -2.43 -7.38
C ARG A 96 2.72 -2.45 -6.75
N TYR A 97 3.53 -1.44 -7.05
CA TYR A 97 4.88 -1.29 -6.50
C TYR A 97 4.89 -1.15 -4.97
N GLU A 98 4.11 -0.23 -4.40
CA GLU A 98 4.12 0.03 -2.96
C GLU A 98 3.48 -1.12 -2.16
N VAL A 99 2.40 -1.73 -2.65
CA VAL A 99 1.82 -2.94 -2.05
C VAL A 99 2.84 -4.07 -2.02
N ARG A 100 3.57 -4.27 -3.12
CA ARG A 100 4.56 -5.34 -3.21
C ARG A 100 5.68 -5.17 -2.17
N ILE A 101 6.15 -3.94 -1.97
CA ILE A 101 7.15 -3.64 -0.94
C ILE A 101 6.59 -3.83 0.47
N ALA A 102 5.35 -3.40 0.70
CA ALA A 102 4.70 -3.56 1.99
C ALA A 102 4.59 -5.05 2.36
N LEU A 103 4.21 -5.91 1.39
CA LEU A 103 4.17 -7.35 1.54
C LEU A 103 5.56 -7.97 1.78
N ASP A 104 6.59 -7.56 1.02
CA ASP A 104 7.98 -8.00 1.26
C ASP A 104 8.45 -7.66 2.67
N ASN A 105 8.21 -6.42 3.10
CA ASN A 105 8.59 -5.95 4.42
C ASN A 105 7.80 -6.65 5.52
N PHE A 106 6.52 -6.97 5.29
CA PHE A 106 5.70 -7.73 6.22
C PHE A 106 6.24 -9.15 6.42
N VAL A 107 6.59 -9.86 5.33
CA VAL A 107 7.22 -11.20 5.41
C VAL A 107 8.61 -11.13 6.06
N TYR A 108 9.39 -10.09 5.79
CA TYR A 108 10.69 -9.89 6.43
C TYR A 108 10.56 -9.79 7.96
N ILE A 109 9.57 -9.04 8.46
CA ILE A 109 9.33 -8.84 9.90
C ILE A 109 8.67 -10.07 10.53
N SER A 110 7.73 -10.70 9.81
CA SER A 110 6.94 -11.83 10.30
C SER A 110 6.96 -13.00 9.31
N PRO A 111 8.06 -13.78 9.24
CA PRO A 111 8.26 -14.83 8.23
C PRO A 111 7.19 -15.92 8.19
N PHE A 112 6.45 -16.12 9.28
CA PHE A 112 5.35 -17.09 9.38
C PHE A 112 4.20 -16.80 8.39
N HIS A 113 4.07 -15.56 7.90
CA HIS A 113 3.07 -15.19 6.89
C HIS A 113 3.52 -15.47 5.44
N LEU A 114 4.70 -16.07 5.20
CA LEU A 114 5.22 -16.30 3.84
C LEU A 114 4.20 -16.96 2.90
N ASN A 115 3.55 -18.03 3.34
CA ASN A 115 2.57 -18.75 2.52
C ASN A 115 1.32 -17.90 2.23
N GLU A 116 0.86 -17.15 3.23
CA GLU A 116 -0.29 -16.26 3.07
C GLU A 116 0.02 -15.14 2.05
N VAL A 117 1.21 -14.55 2.15
CA VAL A 117 1.67 -13.50 1.25
C VAL A 117 1.92 -14.03 -0.16
N ASP A 118 2.46 -15.24 -0.32
CA ASP A 118 2.62 -15.87 -1.64
C ASP A 118 1.26 -16.03 -2.36
N LEU A 119 0.23 -16.47 -1.62
CA LEU A 119 -1.12 -16.57 -2.17
C LEU A 119 -1.67 -15.20 -2.61
N VAL A 120 -1.45 -14.15 -1.82
CA VAL A 120 -1.85 -12.78 -2.15
C VAL A 120 -1.13 -12.26 -3.39
N ILE A 121 0.20 -12.45 -3.45
CA ILE A 121 1.02 -12.02 -4.58
C ILE A 121 0.55 -12.70 -5.87
N ARG A 122 0.30 -14.01 -5.85
CA ARG A 122 -0.21 -14.73 -7.03
C ARG A 122 -1.62 -14.30 -7.39
N LYS A 123 -2.50 -14.11 -6.40
CA LYS A 123 -3.89 -13.70 -6.61
C LYS A 123 -4.00 -12.37 -7.36
N TYR A 124 -3.15 -11.40 -7.04
CA TYR A 124 -3.16 -10.06 -7.64
C TYR A 124 -2.06 -9.84 -8.70
N ASP A 125 -1.44 -10.94 -9.15
CA ASP A 125 -0.36 -10.94 -10.15
C ASP A 125 0.81 -10.00 -9.81
N LEU A 126 1.23 -9.95 -8.54
CA LEU A 126 2.32 -9.07 -8.08
C LEU A 126 3.71 -9.74 -8.20
N LEU A 127 3.86 -10.74 -9.07
CA LEU A 127 5.10 -11.51 -9.19
C LEU A 127 6.27 -10.64 -9.65
N SER A 128 6.01 -9.69 -10.54
CA SER A 128 6.96 -8.67 -10.98
C SER A 128 6.26 -7.31 -10.96
N VAL A 129 6.96 -6.29 -10.49
CA VAL A 129 6.45 -4.91 -10.42
C VAL A 129 7.47 -3.95 -11.03
N VAL A 130 6.98 -2.95 -11.74
CA VAL A 130 7.80 -1.89 -12.29
C VAL A 130 8.09 -0.90 -11.16
N ALA A 131 9.36 -0.55 -10.99
CA ALA A 131 9.76 0.49 -10.04
C ALA A 131 9.54 1.86 -10.68
N PRO A 132 8.79 2.77 -10.02
CA PRO A 132 8.69 4.15 -10.46
C PRO A 132 10.06 4.81 -10.54
N THR A 133 10.17 5.87 -11.36
CA THR A 133 11.43 6.59 -11.55
C THR A 133 11.99 7.09 -10.22
N GLY A 134 13.25 6.77 -9.94
CA GLY A 134 13.93 7.16 -8.70
C GLY A 134 13.73 6.21 -7.51
N CYS A 135 12.91 5.18 -7.65
CA CYS A 135 12.69 4.16 -6.63
C CYS A 135 13.62 2.95 -6.78
N LEU A 136 13.75 2.14 -5.72
CA LEU A 136 14.56 0.93 -5.75
C LEU A 136 13.88 -0.17 -6.57
N LYS A 137 14.65 -0.89 -7.38
CA LYS A 137 14.10 -2.07 -8.06
C LYS A 137 13.76 -3.16 -7.03
N VAL A 138 12.54 -3.67 -7.11
CA VAL A 138 12.09 -4.87 -6.38
C VAL A 138 12.39 -6.09 -7.24
N SER A 139 12.99 -7.12 -6.64
CA SER A 139 13.22 -8.38 -7.34
C SER A 139 11.91 -9.13 -7.56
N ASP A 140 11.87 -9.95 -8.60
CA ASP A 140 10.72 -10.84 -8.83
C ASP A 140 10.48 -11.73 -7.62
N TRP A 141 9.20 -11.98 -7.33
CA TRP A 141 8.81 -12.82 -6.21
C TRP A 141 9.11 -14.29 -6.49
N ILE A 142 9.88 -14.91 -5.60
CA ILE A 142 10.29 -16.31 -5.70
C ILE A 142 9.77 -17.17 -4.54
N CYS A 143 8.79 -16.67 -3.76
CA CYS A 143 8.25 -17.36 -2.58
C CYS A 143 9.33 -17.65 -1.51
N GLU A 144 10.20 -16.69 -1.25
CA GLU A 144 11.23 -16.76 -0.20
C GLU A 144 11.15 -15.52 0.70
N VAL A 145 11.58 -15.67 1.96
CA VAL A 145 11.70 -14.54 2.89
C VAL A 145 12.74 -13.56 2.34
N PRO A 146 12.39 -12.27 2.17
CA PRO A 146 13.35 -11.28 1.71
C PRO A 146 14.57 -11.19 2.63
N LYS A 147 15.77 -11.00 2.07
CA LYS A 147 17.01 -10.94 2.85
C LYS A 147 17.22 -9.63 3.59
N LYS A 148 16.51 -8.59 3.16
CA LYS A 148 16.59 -7.25 3.72
C LYS A 148 15.25 -6.56 3.53
N ARG A 149 14.99 -5.61 4.41
CA ARG A 149 13.91 -4.65 4.24
C ARG A 149 14.17 -3.76 3.03
N ILE A 150 13.11 -3.44 2.30
CA ILE A 150 13.12 -2.45 1.23
C ILE A 150 12.59 -1.13 1.79
N ILE A 151 13.42 -0.09 1.74
CA ILE A 151 13.05 1.25 2.20
C ILE A 151 13.29 2.20 1.03
N ASN A 152 12.21 2.78 0.49
CA ASN A 152 12.32 3.90 -0.42
C ASN A 152 12.65 5.14 0.42
N LEU A 153 13.91 5.55 0.40
CA LEU A 153 14.30 6.85 0.93
C LEU A 153 13.88 7.89 -0.11
N SER A 154 12.79 8.58 0.15
CA SER A 154 12.42 9.76 -0.61
C SER A 154 13.53 10.80 -0.50
N LYS A 155 14.05 11.25 -1.65
CA LYS A 155 14.89 12.44 -1.73
C LYS A 155 14.01 13.68 -1.77
#